data_AF-A0A940TVB6-F1
#
_entry.id   AF-A0A940TVB6-F1
#
_cell.length_a   1.000
_cell.length_b   1.000
_cell.length_c   1.000
_cell.angle_alpha   90.00
_cell.angle_beta   90.00
_cell.angle_gamma   90.00
#
_symmetry.space_group_name_H-M   'P 1'
#
loop_
_entity.id
_entity.type
_entity.pdbx_description
1 polymer ?
#
loop_
_entity_poly.entity_id
_entity_poly.type
_entity_poly.pdbx_seq_one_letter_code
_entity_poly.pdbx_strand_id
1 'polypeptide(L)'
;MHYLSNGHYSLLITAAGGGYSAWEDIDLTRWRPDTTLDNWGTWIYIQDQESGATWSSGLQPALTVADEQEVFFNGHFVEFRRQDGLLAQVTQVFVAPEDDLEVRLVTLTNHGDQPRRLRLTSYGEVVLASQVTDARHPAFNKLFIESEPLPRGNGLLFRRRPRSQSEEGMYLAHAVVIGTGEITVVRPKLETDRGRFLGRSRTARRPAALEAGSPTGTEASLDPIFSISQAVYLPPHATLRMAFLTAAARSAENCQAIIDHYSSLNAIRATLEQSRILAEIELNELNITNPQLEVFQTLLSLLVFPSRGLRANPERLAANQLGQP
;
A
#
# COMPACT_ATOMS: atom_id res chain seq x y z
N MET A 1 -14.06 4.85 4.53
CA MET A 1 -12.89 3.96 4.60
C MET A 1 -13.36 2.55 4.33
N HIS A 2 -12.45 1.65 4.04
CA HIS A 2 -12.76 0.28 3.70
C HIS A 2 -11.76 -0.66 4.40
N TYR A 3 -12.21 -1.87 4.70
CA TYR A 3 -11.41 -2.90 5.36
C TYR A 3 -11.54 -4.18 4.55
N LEU A 4 -10.41 -4.72 4.11
CA LEU A 4 -10.31 -5.95 3.31
C LEU A 4 -9.49 -6.96 4.09
N SER A 5 -9.91 -8.22 4.10
CA SER A 5 -9.17 -9.28 4.79
C SER A 5 -9.50 -10.66 4.23
N ASN A 6 -8.54 -11.58 4.32
CA ASN A 6 -8.73 -13.02 4.11
C ASN A 6 -8.78 -13.79 5.45
N GLY A 7 -8.93 -13.09 6.58
CA GLY A 7 -8.88 -13.64 7.94
C GLY A 7 -7.52 -13.55 8.63
N HIS A 8 -6.42 -13.51 7.86
CA HIS A 8 -5.05 -13.44 8.37
C HIS A 8 -4.38 -12.12 7.96
N TYR A 9 -4.32 -11.83 6.67
CA TYR A 9 -3.95 -10.54 6.13
C TYR A 9 -5.13 -9.57 6.19
N SER A 10 -4.86 -8.31 6.53
CA SER A 10 -5.84 -7.24 6.51
C SER A 10 -5.27 -5.93 5.97
N LEU A 11 -6.14 -5.16 5.32
CA LEU A 11 -5.86 -3.83 4.79
C LEU A 11 -6.98 -2.89 5.23
N LEU A 12 -6.60 -1.80 5.90
CA LEU A 12 -7.46 -0.64 6.06
C LEU A 12 -7.05 0.41 5.03
N ILE A 13 -8.01 0.97 4.30
CA ILE A 13 -7.74 2.02 3.30
C ILE A 13 -8.82 3.11 3.30
N THR A 14 -8.41 4.37 3.21
CA THR A 14 -9.28 5.54 3.16
C THR A 14 -9.62 5.93 1.72
N ALA A 15 -10.59 6.83 1.54
CA ALA A 15 -10.89 7.39 0.22
C ALA A 15 -9.74 8.24 -0.33
N ALA A 16 -8.81 8.69 0.51
CA ALA A 16 -7.62 9.39 0.04
C ALA A 16 -6.46 8.42 -0.30
N GLY A 17 -6.60 7.13 -0.01
CA GLY A 17 -5.59 6.09 -0.21
C GLY A 17 -4.67 5.85 1.00
N GLY A 18 -4.87 6.57 2.11
CA GLY A 18 -4.16 6.34 3.38
C GLY A 18 -4.67 5.08 4.08
N GLY A 19 -3.93 4.60 5.09
CA GLY A 19 -4.27 3.37 5.81
C GLY A 19 -3.06 2.53 6.16
N TYR A 20 -3.25 1.22 6.36
CA TYR A 20 -2.18 0.27 6.67
C TYR A 20 -2.56 -1.15 6.32
N SER A 21 -1.53 -1.98 6.25
CA SER A 21 -1.63 -3.42 6.09
C SER A 21 -1.12 -4.10 7.35
N ALA A 22 -1.82 -5.15 7.78
CA ALA A 22 -1.46 -5.98 8.92
C ALA A 22 -1.59 -7.46 8.56
N TRP A 23 -0.85 -8.29 9.27
CA TRP A 23 -0.90 -9.74 9.17
C TRP A 23 -1.01 -10.30 10.58
N GLU A 24 -2.12 -10.99 10.85
CA GLU A 24 -2.55 -11.35 12.18
C GLU A 24 -2.64 -10.10 13.10
N ASP A 25 -1.88 -10.05 14.19
CA ASP A 25 -1.80 -8.93 15.12
C ASP A 25 -0.60 -7.99 14.86
N ILE A 26 0.07 -8.16 13.72
CA ILE A 26 1.32 -7.47 13.37
C ILE A 26 1.09 -6.47 12.24
N ASP A 27 1.40 -5.19 12.49
CA ASP A 27 1.39 -4.17 11.44
C ASP A 27 2.58 -4.39 10.50
N LEU A 28 2.31 -4.48 9.21
CA LEU A 28 3.32 -4.55 8.16
C LEU A 28 3.78 -3.15 7.79
N THR A 29 2.86 -2.20 7.74
CA THR A 29 3.12 -0.80 7.39
C THR A 29 2.69 0.18 8.49
N ARG A 30 3.46 1.25 8.69
CA ARG A 30 3.22 2.22 9.78
C ARG A 30 1.95 3.02 9.53
N TRP A 31 1.10 3.08 10.56
CA TRP A 31 -0.05 3.97 10.55
C TRP A 31 -0.46 4.44 11.93
N ARG A 32 -1.05 5.65 11.93
CA ARG A 32 -1.65 6.28 13.09
C ARG A 32 -2.98 6.88 12.67
N PRO A 33 -4.01 6.80 13.53
CA PRO A 33 -5.28 7.48 13.26
C PRO A 33 -5.05 9.00 13.23
N ASP A 34 -5.12 9.58 12.03
CA ASP A 34 -5.04 11.02 11.81
C ASP A 34 -6.12 11.44 10.80
N THR A 35 -7.23 11.96 11.33
CA THR A 35 -8.36 12.45 10.52
C THR A 35 -8.09 13.77 9.80
N THR A 36 -6.96 14.43 10.09
CA THR A 36 -6.63 15.74 9.54
C THR A 36 -5.69 15.61 8.36
N LEU A 37 -4.58 14.89 8.54
CA LEU A 37 -3.55 14.78 7.50
C LEU A 37 -3.73 13.57 6.60
N ASP A 38 -4.26 12.46 7.12
CA ASP A 38 -4.39 11.16 6.42
C ASP A 38 -3.15 10.80 5.59
N ASN A 39 -1.97 10.98 6.19
CA ASN A 39 -0.67 10.93 5.52
C ASN A 39 0.15 9.69 5.86
N TRP A 40 -0.50 8.65 6.37
CA TRP A 40 0.07 7.33 6.63
C TRP A 40 -0.50 6.30 5.65
N GLY A 41 0.37 5.48 5.06
CA GLY A 41 -0.06 4.45 4.12
C GLY A 41 1.02 3.97 3.18
N THR A 42 0.59 3.08 2.30
CA THR A 42 1.37 2.60 1.17
C THR A 42 1.03 3.42 -0.06
N TRP A 43 2.02 4.07 -0.64
CA TRP A 43 1.84 5.01 -1.74
C TRP A 43 2.37 4.44 -3.04
N ILE A 44 1.72 4.80 -4.14
CA ILE A 44 2.26 4.63 -5.49
C ILE A 44 2.25 6.01 -6.13
N TYR A 45 3.44 6.57 -6.36
CA TYR A 45 3.62 7.81 -7.10
C TYR A 45 3.70 7.48 -8.58
N ILE A 46 3.10 8.33 -9.41
CA ILE A 46 3.22 8.30 -10.86
C ILE A 46 3.78 9.65 -11.29
N GLN A 47 4.85 9.61 -12.07
CA GLN A 47 5.52 10.79 -12.59
C GLN A 47 5.60 10.70 -14.11
N ASP A 48 5.09 11.71 -14.80
CA ASP A 48 5.38 11.94 -16.21
C ASP A 48 6.79 12.52 -16.33
N GLN A 49 7.69 11.78 -16.97
CA GLN A 49 9.10 12.15 -17.06
C GLN A 49 9.36 13.26 -18.07
N GLU A 50 8.42 13.54 -18.98
CA GLU A 50 8.56 14.59 -19.98
C GLU A 50 8.09 15.94 -19.42
N SER A 51 6.93 15.95 -18.75
CA SER A 51 6.39 17.18 -18.13
C SER A 51 6.91 17.44 -16.72
N GLY A 52 7.41 16.42 -16.02
CA GLY A 52 7.78 16.48 -14.61
C GLY A 52 6.57 16.42 -13.65
N ALA A 53 5.34 16.36 -14.17
CA ALA A 53 4.14 16.26 -13.37
C ALA A 53 4.18 14.98 -12.51
N THR A 54 3.83 15.11 -11.23
CA THR A 54 3.85 14.01 -10.27
C THR A 54 2.53 13.99 -9.50
N TRP A 55 1.94 12.81 -9.39
CA TRP A 55 0.73 12.56 -8.63
C TRP A 55 0.83 11.22 -7.92
N SER A 56 -0.18 10.92 -7.11
CA SER A 56 -0.32 9.63 -6.44
C SER A 56 -1.47 8.86 -7.06
N SER A 57 -1.39 7.54 -7.01
CA SER A 57 -2.44 6.64 -7.51
C SER A 57 -3.78 6.83 -6.76
N GLY A 58 -3.72 7.20 -5.47
CA GLY A 58 -4.82 7.81 -4.72
C GLY A 58 -4.63 9.32 -4.56
N LEU A 59 -5.45 9.97 -3.72
CA LEU A 59 -5.32 11.41 -3.46
C LEU A 59 -4.04 11.75 -2.66
N GLN A 60 -3.76 10.96 -1.63
CA GLN A 60 -2.58 11.08 -0.79
C GLN A 60 -1.42 10.26 -1.37
N PRO A 61 -0.16 10.66 -1.10
CA PRO A 61 0.22 11.82 -0.29
C PRO A 61 0.47 13.10 -1.11
N ALA A 62 0.45 13.03 -2.45
CA ALA A 62 0.78 14.18 -3.31
C ALA A 62 -0.25 15.33 -3.18
N LEU A 63 -1.54 15.01 -3.02
CA LEU A 63 -2.67 15.96 -3.14
C LEU A 63 -2.65 16.77 -4.45
N THR A 64 -2.18 16.16 -5.54
CA THR A 64 -2.24 16.77 -6.87
C THR A 64 -3.69 16.72 -7.35
N VAL A 65 -4.26 17.87 -7.69
CA VAL A 65 -5.62 17.96 -8.25
C VAL A 65 -5.65 17.25 -9.60
N ALA A 66 -6.70 16.47 -9.84
CA ALA A 66 -6.99 15.84 -11.14
C ALA A 66 -8.09 16.61 -11.86
N ASP A 67 -8.25 16.37 -13.16
CA ASP A 67 -9.43 16.85 -13.88
C ASP A 67 -10.69 16.13 -13.36
N GLU A 68 -10.60 14.81 -13.21
CA GLU A 68 -11.63 13.97 -12.60
C GLU A 68 -11.00 12.94 -11.66
N GLN A 69 -11.65 12.68 -10.52
CA GLN A 69 -11.21 11.66 -9.57
C GLN A 69 -12.41 11.06 -8.84
N GLU A 70 -12.44 9.72 -8.78
CA GLU A 70 -13.50 8.96 -8.11
C GLU A 70 -12.90 7.80 -7.31
N VAL A 71 -13.61 7.39 -6.27
CA VAL A 71 -13.23 6.23 -5.45
C VAL A 71 -14.44 5.34 -5.22
N PHE A 72 -14.27 4.05 -5.45
CA PHE A 72 -15.32 3.04 -5.27
C PHE A 72 -14.86 2.02 -4.22
N PHE A 73 -15.71 1.79 -3.22
CA PHE A 73 -15.53 0.73 -2.24
C PHE A 73 -16.46 -0.43 -2.61
N ASN A 74 -15.88 -1.53 -3.07
CA ASN A 74 -16.59 -2.78 -3.39
C ASN A 74 -16.32 -3.80 -2.28
N GLY A 75 -17.14 -4.84 -2.15
CA GLY A 75 -16.97 -5.84 -1.07
C GLY A 75 -15.62 -6.59 -1.05
N HIS A 76 -14.89 -6.61 -2.17
CA HIS A 76 -13.64 -7.37 -2.34
C HIS A 76 -12.44 -6.51 -2.77
N PHE A 77 -12.64 -5.24 -3.12
CA PHE A 77 -11.56 -4.35 -3.54
C PHE A 77 -11.95 -2.87 -3.45
N VAL A 78 -10.94 -2.01 -3.45
CA VAL A 78 -11.09 -0.57 -3.60
C VAL A 78 -10.57 -0.13 -4.96
N GLU A 79 -11.29 0.76 -5.63
CA GLU A 79 -10.89 1.32 -6.92
C GLU A 79 -10.70 2.84 -6.84
N PHE A 80 -9.52 3.31 -7.25
CA PHE A 80 -9.24 4.73 -7.46
C PHE A 80 -9.19 5.02 -8.95
N ARG A 81 -10.09 5.88 -9.43
CA ARG A 81 -10.09 6.37 -10.81
C ARG A 81 -9.61 7.82 -10.84
N ARG A 82 -8.79 8.13 -11.84
CA ARG A 82 -8.27 9.46 -12.07
C ARG A 82 -8.13 9.70 -13.57
N GLN A 83 -8.49 10.90 -14.01
CA GLN A 83 -8.28 11.38 -15.36
C GLN A 83 -7.46 12.68 -15.33
N ASP A 84 -6.42 12.75 -16.15
CA ASP A 84 -5.65 13.97 -16.42
C ASP A 84 -5.52 14.14 -17.94
N GLY A 85 -6.34 15.02 -18.53
CA GLY A 85 -6.44 15.23 -19.97
C GLY A 85 -6.77 13.93 -20.70
N LEU A 86 -5.79 13.38 -21.43
CA LEU A 86 -5.92 12.14 -22.20
C LEU A 86 -5.28 10.92 -21.51
N LEU A 87 -4.80 11.06 -20.27
CA LEU A 87 -4.26 9.95 -19.49
C LEU A 87 -5.28 9.51 -18.45
N ALA A 88 -5.74 8.27 -18.57
CA ALA A 88 -6.61 7.63 -17.60
C ALA A 88 -5.81 6.72 -16.68
N GLN A 89 -6.17 6.71 -15.40
CA GLN A 89 -5.60 5.85 -14.37
C GLN A 89 -6.70 5.15 -13.58
N VAL A 90 -6.57 3.83 -13.44
CA VAL A 90 -7.38 3.02 -12.53
C VAL A 90 -6.44 2.24 -11.62
N THR A 91 -6.60 2.35 -10.30
CA THR A 91 -5.88 1.51 -9.34
C THR A 91 -6.86 0.68 -8.54
N GLN A 92 -6.70 -0.64 -8.60
CA GLN A 92 -7.49 -1.59 -7.83
C GLN A 92 -6.63 -2.15 -6.70
N VAL A 93 -7.14 -2.11 -5.47
CA VAL A 93 -6.47 -2.59 -4.27
C VAL A 93 -7.29 -3.69 -3.62
N PHE A 94 -6.72 -4.88 -3.45
CA PHE A 94 -7.41 -6.03 -2.88
C PHE A 94 -6.46 -6.93 -2.08
N VAL A 95 -7.03 -7.81 -1.27
CA VAL A 95 -6.32 -8.87 -0.55
C VAL A 95 -6.67 -10.20 -1.21
N ALA A 96 -5.66 -11.02 -1.52
CA ALA A 96 -5.87 -12.34 -2.11
C ALA A 96 -6.57 -13.26 -1.09
N PRO A 97 -7.55 -14.07 -1.52
CA PRO A 97 -8.34 -14.88 -0.61
C PRO A 97 -7.58 -16.08 -0.04
N GLU A 98 -6.65 -16.65 -0.80
CA GLU A 98 -5.96 -17.92 -0.45
C GLU A 98 -4.52 -17.70 0.05
N ASP A 99 -3.97 -16.51 -0.16
CA ASP A 99 -2.59 -16.18 0.21
C ASP A 99 -2.55 -14.83 0.93
N ASP A 100 -1.65 -14.68 1.88
CA ASP A 100 -1.46 -13.45 2.67
C ASP A 100 -0.77 -12.36 1.85
N LEU A 101 -1.50 -11.81 0.90
CA LEU A 101 -1.03 -10.91 -0.14
C LEU A 101 -1.99 -9.75 -0.37
N GLU A 102 -1.49 -8.53 -0.22
CA GLU A 102 -2.12 -7.32 -0.80
C GLU A 102 -1.61 -7.09 -2.21
N VAL A 103 -2.54 -6.76 -3.11
CA VAL A 103 -2.24 -6.37 -4.49
C VAL A 103 -2.73 -4.96 -4.73
N ARG A 104 -1.85 -4.11 -5.29
CA ARG A 104 -2.20 -2.81 -5.87
C ARG A 104 -1.95 -2.84 -7.37
N LEU A 105 -3.00 -3.07 -8.15
CA LEU A 105 -2.96 -3.15 -9.61
C LEU A 105 -3.25 -1.77 -10.21
N VAL A 106 -2.24 -1.16 -10.81
CA VAL A 106 -2.34 0.12 -11.52
C VAL A 106 -2.50 -0.15 -13.02
N THR A 107 -3.55 0.40 -13.60
CA THR A 107 -3.82 0.43 -15.04
C THR A 107 -3.72 1.87 -15.53
N LEU A 108 -2.91 2.11 -16.56
CA LEU A 108 -2.73 3.41 -17.19
C LEU A 108 -3.10 3.31 -18.66
N THR A 109 -3.97 4.19 -19.13
CA THR A 109 -4.40 4.23 -20.54
C THR A 109 -4.12 5.60 -21.11
N ASN A 110 -3.35 5.64 -22.19
CA ASN A 110 -3.05 6.86 -22.92
C ASN A 110 -4.02 6.96 -24.10
N HIS A 111 -4.98 7.86 -24.04
CA HIS A 111 -5.91 8.18 -25.13
C HIS A 111 -5.38 9.25 -26.09
N GLY A 112 -4.16 9.74 -25.85
CA GLY A 112 -3.50 10.74 -26.70
C GLY A 112 -2.71 10.14 -27.84
N ASP A 113 -2.36 11.00 -28.79
CA ASP A 113 -1.58 10.63 -29.98
C ASP A 113 -0.05 10.66 -29.75
N GLN A 114 0.40 11.13 -28.58
CA GLN A 114 1.81 11.18 -28.21
C GLN A 114 2.12 10.11 -27.16
N PRO A 115 3.26 9.42 -27.25
CA PRO A 115 3.67 8.48 -26.22
C PRO A 115 3.95 9.20 -24.90
N ARG A 116 3.92 8.46 -23.80
CA ARG A 116 4.27 8.93 -22.46
C ARG A 116 5.40 8.10 -21.89
N ARG A 117 6.38 8.75 -21.26
CA ARG A 117 7.34 8.09 -20.37
C ARG A 117 6.93 8.33 -18.94
N LEU A 118 6.49 7.27 -18.27
CA LEU A 118 5.99 7.35 -16.91
C LEU A 118 6.93 6.62 -15.96
N ARG A 119 7.02 7.07 -14.72
CA ARG A 119 7.71 6.37 -13.65
C ARG A 119 6.74 6.11 -12.52
N LEU A 120 6.57 4.84 -12.17
CA LEU A 120 5.80 4.42 -11.01
C LEU A 120 6.76 4.12 -9.87
N THR A 121 6.50 4.64 -8.67
CA THR A 121 7.35 4.42 -7.50
C THR A 121 6.49 4.08 -6.29
N SER A 122 6.69 2.90 -5.70
CA SER A 122 6.03 2.55 -4.45
C SER A 122 6.75 3.13 -3.24
N TYR A 123 6.04 3.27 -2.13
CA TYR A 123 6.61 3.63 -0.83
C TYR A 123 5.74 3.08 0.30
N GLY A 124 6.36 2.50 1.32
CA GLY A 124 5.70 2.18 2.58
C GLY A 124 6.71 2.06 3.72
N GLU A 125 6.35 2.53 4.91
CA GLU A 125 7.21 2.46 6.10
C GLU A 125 7.03 1.11 6.79
N VAL A 126 8.09 0.29 6.87
CA VAL A 126 8.02 -1.09 7.38
C VAL A 126 8.04 -1.11 8.91
N VAL A 127 7.16 -1.92 9.52
CA VAL A 127 7.00 -2.00 10.98
C VAL A 127 7.28 -3.39 11.55
N LEU A 128 6.65 -4.43 11.01
CA LEU A 128 6.77 -5.82 11.48
C LEU A 128 6.67 -5.94 13.01
N ALA A 129 5.70 -5.26 13.61
CA ALA A 129 5.40 -5.27 15.05
C ALA A 129 3.95 -4.87 15.28
N SER A 130 3.39 -5.16 16.45
CA SER A 130 2.08 -4.62 16.81
C SER A 130 2.08 -3.10 16.86
N GLN A 131 0.93 -2.49 16.54
CA GLN A 131 0.76 -1.05 16.50
C GLN A 131 1.19 -0.34 17.79
N VAL A 132 0.82 -0.92 18.95
CA VAL A 132 1.17 -0.39 20.28
C VAL A 132 2.69 -0.37 20.49
N THR A 133 3.39 -1.38 19.99
CA THR A 133 4.86 -1.47 20.09
C THR A 133 5.53 -0.40 19.25
N ASP A 134 5.11 -0.22 17.99
CA ASP A 134 5.65 0.84 17.12
C ASP A 134 5.30 2.24 17.64
N ALA A 135 4.09 2.44 18.18
CA ALA A 135 3.68 3.73 18.74
C ALA A 135 4.51 4.14 19.97
N ARG A 136 4.83 3.19 20.86
CA ARG A 136 5.61 3.43 22.09
C ARG A 136 7.10 3.65 21.82
N HIS A 137 7.72 2.79 21.00
CA HIS A 137 9.16 2.84 20.75
C HIS A 137 9.53 2.64 19.27
N PRO A 138 9.15 3.55 18.36
CA PRO A 138 9.37 3.38 16.93
C PRO A 138 10.85 3.26 16.57
N ALA A 139 11.72 4.09 17.16
CA ALA A 139 13.16 4.06 16.88
C ALA A 139 13.80 2.71 17.28
N PHE A 140 13.39 2.13 18.41
CA PHE A 140 13.89 0.83 18.85
C PHE A 140 13.38 -0.29 17.95
N ASN A 141 12.10 -0.23 17.53
CA ASN A 141 11.51 -1.23 16.66
C ASN A 141 12.27 -1.37 15.34
N LYS A 142 12.60 -0.25 14.70
CA LYS A 142 13.31 -0.19 13.41
C LYS A 142 14.67 -0.89 13.42
N LEU A 143 15.38 -0.90 14.56
CA LEU A 143 16.69 -1.54 14.68
C LEU A 143 16.63 -3.06 14.44
N PHE A 144 15.47 -3.70 14.57
CA PHE A 144 15.34 -5.16 14.43
C PHE A 144 14.86 -5.60 13.05
N ILE A 145 14.67 -4.67 12.12
CA ILE A 145 14.19 -4.98 10.78
C ILE A 145 15.39 -5.00 9.84
N GLU A 146 15.55 -6.10 9.13
CA GLU A 146 16.55 -6.24 8.09
C GLU A 146 15.86 -6.31 6.73
N SER A 147 16.55 -5.81 5.71
CA SER A 147 16.06 -5.78 4.34
C SER A 147 17.09 -6.38 3.40
N GLU A 148 16.64 -7.17 2.45
CA GLU A 148 17.45 -7.71 1.37
C GLU A 148 16.66 -7.75 0.06
N PRO A 149 17.30 -7.76 -1.12
CA PRO A 149 16.60 -8.02 -2.38
C PRO A 149 15.97 -9.42 -2.36
N LEU A 150 14.79 -9.57 -2.99
CA LEU A 150 14.19 -10.89 -3.18
C LEU A 150 15.14 -11.81 -3.98
N PRO A 151 15.29 -13.09 -3.60
CA PRO A 151 16.11 -14.05 -4.35
C PRO A 151 15.69 -14.18 -5.82
N ARG A 152 14.38 -14.15 -6.09
CA ARG A 152 13.80 -14.21 -7.43
C ARG A 152 12.74 -13.13 -7.61
N GLY A 153 12.68 -12.58 -8.83
CA GLY A 153 11.75 -11.49 -9.16
C GLY A 153 12.32 -10.11 -8.86
N ASN A 154 11.41 -9.14 -8.77
CA ASN A 154 11.73 -7.72 -8.71
C ASN A 154 11.17 -7.12 -7.42
N GLY A 155 11.93 -7.20 -6.32
CA GLY A 155 11.46 -6.67 -5.05
C GLY A 155 12.42 -6.80 -3.89
N LEU A 156 11.87 -6.58 -2.70
CA LEU A 156 12.55 -6.55 -1.41
C LEU A 156 11.89 -7.54 -0.45
N LEU A 157 12.71 -8.20 0.35
CA LEU A 157 12.31 -9.02 1.48
C LEU A 157 12.76 -8.32 2.75
N PHE A 158 11.87 -8.28 3.74
CA PHE A 158 12.15 -7.78 5.06
C PHE A 158 11.92 -8.90 6.06
N ARG A 159 12.77 -8.96 7.07
CA ARG A 159 12.58 -9.85 8.21
C ARG A 159 12.76 -9.10 9.50
N ARG A 160 11.98 -9.49 10.51
CA ARG A 160 12.29 -9.10 11.88
C ARG A 160 13.33 -10.06 12.44
N ARG A 161 14.39 -9.53 13.03
CA ARG A 161 15.35 -10.32 13.80
C ARG A 161 14.66 -10.90 15.04
N PRO A 162 14.65 -12.24 15.21
CA PRO A 162 14.14 -12.87 16.42
C PRO A 162 14.90 -12.39 17.64
N ARG A 163 14.18 -12.12 18.74
CA ARG A 163 14.73 -11.76 20.05
C ARG A 163 14.96 -12.98 20.94
N SER A 164 14.35 -14.11 20.60
CA SER A 164 14.58 -15.42 21.23
C SER A 164 14.57 -16.54 20.18
N GLN A 165 15.03 -17.72 20.56
CA GLN A 165 14.97 -18.92 19.70
C GLN A 165 13.54 -19.45 19.49
N SER A 166 12.58 -19.00 20.31
CA SER A 166 11.18 -19.41 20.25
C SER A 166 10.29 -18.44 19.48
N GLU A 167 10.82 -17.27 19.08
CA GLU A 167 10.06 -16.29 18.30
C GLU A 167 10.03 -16.75 16.85
N GLU A 168 8.82 -16.92 16.32
CA GLU A 168 8.63 -17.32 14.94
C GLU A 168 9.12 -16.23 13.98
N GLY A 169 9.61 -16.66 12.82
CA GLY A 169 10.02 -15.74 11.76
C GLY A 169 8.83 -14.92 11.28
N MET A 170 9.06 -13.63 11.02
CA MET A 170 8.08 -12.76 10.36
C MET A 170 8.75 -12.09 9.18
N TYR A 171 8.19 -12.34 8.01
CA TYR A 171 8.71 -11.90 6.74
C TYR A 171 7.66 -11.08 6.01
N LEU A 172 8.13 -10.01 5.35
CA LEU A 172 7.35 -9.16 4.47
C LEU A 172 8.08 -9.10 3.13
N ALA A 173 7.42 -9.45 2.04
CA ALA A 173 7.93 -9.24 0.69
C ALA A 173 7.16 -8.10 0.03
N HIS A 174 7.86 -7.20 -0.65
CA HIS A 174 7.26 -6.21 -1.54
C HIS A 174 7.87 -6.34 -2.94
N ALA A 175 7.05 -6.56 -3.96
CA ALA A 175 7.51 -6.84 -5.33
C ALA A 175 6.69 -6.10 -6.38
N VAL A 176 7.23 -5.99 -7.59
CA VAL A 176 6.52 -5.46 -8.76
C VAL A 176 6.39 -6.50 -9.87
N VAL A 177 5.20 -6.57 -10.45
CA VAL A 177 4.87 -7.37 -11.63
C VAL A 177 4.45 -6.46 -12.75
N ILE A 178 5.06 -6.64 -13.92
CA ILE A 178 4.84 -5.79 -15.09
C ILE A 178 4.34 -6.69 -16.21
N GLY A 179 3.32 -6.24 -16.95
CA GLY A 179 2.82 -6.96 -18.11
C GLY A 179 3.89 -7.15 -19.18
N THR A 180 3.96 -8.35 -19.75
CA THR A 180 4.86 -8.65 -20.88
C THR A 180 4.28 -8.05 -22.15
N GLY A 181 4.65 -6.79 -22.43
CA GLY A 181 4.31 -6.06 -23.64
C GLY A 181 5.16 -4.80 -23.74
N GLU A 182 6.28 -4.89 -24.46
CA GLU A 182 7.13 -3.78 -24.91
C GLU A 182 7.64 -2.78 -23.84
N ILE A 183 8.22 -3.28 -22.74
CA ILE A 183 8.99 -2.43 -21.82
C ILE A 183 10.39 -2.97 -21.68
N THR A 184 11.35 -2.11 -22.02
CA THR A 184 12.79 -2.36 -22.00
C THR A 184 13.23 -2.80 -20.61
N VAL A 185 14.07 -3.84 -20.59
CA VAL A 185 14.69 -4.48 -19.42
C VAL A 185 15.52 -3.47 -18.62
N VAL A 186 14.87 -2.72 -17.74
CA VAL A 186 15.55 -2.02 -16.64
C VAL A 186 15.01 -2.63 -15.37
N ARG A 187 15.89 -3.33 -14.63
CA ARG A 187 15.55 -3.79 -13.28
C ARG A 187 15.05 -2.58 -12.49
N PRO A 188 13.95 -2.71 -11.73
CA PRO A 188 13.46 -1.59 -10.96
C PRO A 188 14.51 -1.16 -9.95
N LYS A 189 14.53 0.14 -9.65
CA LYS A 189 15.40 0.66 -8.60
C LYS A 189 14.75 0.44 -7.25
N LEU A 190 15.55 -0.03 -6.31
CA LEU A 190 15.11 -0.37 -4.96
C LEU A 190 15.70 0.61 -3.95
N GLU A 191 14.92 0.93 -2.92
CA GLU A 191 15.33 1.73 -1.78
C GLU A 191 14.73 1.20 -0.50
N THR A 192 15.57 1.10 0.51
CA THR A 192 15.25 0.57 1.82
C THR A 192 15.35 1.61 2.93
N ASP A 193 15.91 2.80 2.65
CA ASP A 193 16.12 3.84 3.64
C ASP A 193 15.19 5.04 3.48
N ARG A 194 14.41 5.31 4.54
CA ARG A 194 13.48 6.43 4.59
C ARG A 194 14.14 7.79 4.41
N GLY A 195 15.32 7.98 5.02
CA GLY A 195 16.06 9.24 4.99
C GLY A 195 16.54 9.58 3.58
N ARG A 196 17.06 8.58 2.86
CA ARG A 196 17.45 8.70 1.45
C ARG A 196 16.26 8.95 0.54
N PHE A 197 15.15 8.23 0.75
CA PHE A 197 13.95 8.38 -0.06
C PHE A 197 13.28 9.75 0.11
N LEU A 198 12.94 10.11 1.36
CA LEU A 198 12.25 11.36 1.65
C LEU A 198 13.18 12.56 1.46
N GLY A 199 14.42 12.44 1.90
CA GLY A 199 15.37 13.55 1.98
C GLY A 199 15.14 14.44 3.21
N ARG A 200 16.16 15.24 3.54
CA ARG A 200 16.14 16.10 4.73
C ARG A 200 15.03 17.16 4.61
N SER A 201 14.27 17.34 5.69
CA SER A 201 13.17 18.32 5.81
C SER A 201 12.04 18.15 4.79
N ARG A 202 11.85 16.92 4.28
CA ARG A 202 10.80 16.56 3.31
C ARG A 202 9.89 15.49 3.90
N THR A 203 8.79 15.23 3.20
CA THR A 203 7.76 14.25 3.61
C THR A 203 7.32 13.43 2.41
N ALA A 204 6.48 12.41 2.62
CA ALA A 204 5.89 11.61 1.55
C ALA A 204 5.12 12.46 0.52
N ARG A 205 4.69 13.68 0.87
CA ARG A 205 4.09 14.61 -0.10
C ARG A 205 5.05 15.03 -1.22
N ARG A 206 6.34 15.19 -0.93
CA ARG A 206 7.38 15.67 -1.86
C ARG A 206 8.74 15.03 -1.56
N PRO A 207 8.88 13.71 -1.71
CA PRO A 207 10.14 13.01 -1.44
C PRO A 207 11.24 13.43 -2.43
N ALA A 208 12.48 13.51 -1.95
CA ALA A 208 13.65 13.85 -2.75
C ALA A 208 13.91 12.85 -3.88
N ALA A 209 13.63 11.57 -3.65
CA ALA A 209 13.90 10.52 -4.63
C ALA A 209 13.09 10.63 -5.95
N LEU A 210 11.96 11.34 -5.93
CA LEU A 210 11.16 11.60 -7.14
C LEU A 210 11.74 12.76 -7.99
N GLU A 211 12.50 13.67 -7.38
CA GLU A 211 13.17 14.78 -8.09
C GLU A 211 14.56 14.36 -8.61
N ALA A 212 15.30 13.53 -7.85
CA ALA A 212 16.71 13.21 -8.11
C ALA A 212 16.97 12.04 -9.09
N GLY A 213 15.95 11.47 -9.75
CA GLY A 213 16.15 10.44 -10.78
C GLY A 213 16.10 8.99 -10.30
N SER A 214 15.12 8.68 -9.44
CA SER A 214 14.82 7.38 -8.80
C SER A 214 15.73 7.04 -7.61
N PRO A 215 15.15 6.44 -6.54
CA PRO A 215 15.88 5.98 -5.36
C PRO A 215 16.98 4.97 -5.70
N THR A 216 18.08 4.94 -4.95
CA THR A 216 19.10 3.89 -5.07
C THR A 216 19.68 3.54 -3.71
N GLY A 217 19.39 2.32 -3.26
CA GLY A 217 20.27 1.55 -2.39
C GLY A 217 19.52 0.65 -1.42
N THR A 218 19.91 -0.62 -1.40
CA THR A 218 19.35 -1.69 -0.57
C THR A 218 20.22 -2.01 0.63
N GLU A 219 21.07 -1.06 1.04
CA GLU A 219 21.95 -1.21 2.20
C GLU A 219 21.12 -1.27 3.50
N ALA A 220 21.74 -1.77 4.56
CA ALA A 220 21.10 -1.83 5.88
C ALA A 220 20.63 -0.42 6.30
N SER A 221 19.33 -0.29 6.60
CA SER A 221 18.72 0.97 7.02
C SER A 221 18.30 0.91 8.49
N LEU A 222 18.44 2.05 9.18
CA LEU A 222 17.91 2.26 10.54
C LEU A 222 16.47 2.80 10.52
N ASP A 223 15.93 3.11 9.35
CA ASP A 223 14.56 3.57 9.15
C ASP A 223 13.97 2.91 7.89
N PRO A 224 13.58 1.63 8.01
CA PRO A 224 13.28 0.77 6.87
C PRO A 224 11.98 1.19 6.17
N ILE A 225 12.08 1.28 4.85
CA ILE A 225 10.94 1.39 3.94
C ILE A 225 11.05 0.31 2.88
N PHE A 226 9.96 0.02 2.19
CA PHE A 226 10.06 -0.50 0.83
C PHE A 226 9.81 0.63 -0.16
N SER A 227 10.58 0.64 -1.24
CA SER A 227 10.31 1.48 -2.40
C SER A 227 10.87 0.80 -3.65
N ILE A 228 9.99 0.63 -4.65
CA ILE A 228 10.33 0.09 -5.96
C ILE A 228 9.98 1.13 -7.00
N SER A 229 10.96 1.58 -7.79
CA SER A 229 10.80 2.56 -8.85
C SER A 229 11.00 1.93 -10.21
N GLN A 230 9.97 1.98 -11.05
CA GLN A 230 9.97 1.42 -12.40
C GLN A 230 9.60 2.51 -13.43
N ALA A 231 10.47 2.71 -14.41
CA ALA A 231 10.14 3.51 -15.60
C ALA A 231 9.44 2.64 -16.64
N VAL A 232 8.44 3.20 -17.31
CA VAL A 232 7.63 2.54 -18.32
C VAL A 232 7.38 3.48 -19.50
N TYR A 233 7.23 2.87 -20.68
CA TYR A 233 6.82 3.56 -21.89
C TYR A 233 5.36 3.19 -22.19
N LEU A 234 4.53 4.19 -22.41
CA LEU A 234 3.12 4.04 -22.72
C LEU A 234 2.85 4.65 -24.11
N PRO A 235 2.74 3.82 -25.16
CA PRO A 235 2.45 4.30 -26.51
C PRO A 235 1.12 5.08 -26.59
N PRO A 236 0.89 5.83 -27.68
CA PRO A 236 -0.42 6.34 -28.03
C PRO A 236 -1.47 5.23 -28.06
N HIS A 237 -2.68 5.52 -27.57
CA HIS A 237 -3.84 4.61 -27.60
C HIS A 237 -3.61 3.26 -26.91
N ALA A 238 -2.57 3.14 -26.08
CA ALA A 238 -2.20 1.91 -25.41
C ALA A 238 -2.62 1.89 -23.95
N THR A 239 -2.70 0.68 -23.38
CA THR A 239 -2.92 0.45 -21.95
C THR A 239 -1.78 -0.35 -21.36
N LEU A 240 -1.25 0.13 -20.24
CA LEU A 240 -0.22 -0.54 -19.46
C LEU A 240 -0.78 -0.94 -18.10
N ARG A 241 -0.34 -2.10 -17.61
CA ARG A 241 -0.69 -2.62 -16.29
C ARG A 241 0.56 -2.98 -15.50
N MET A 242 0.56 -2.60 -14.23
CA MET A 242 1.63 -2.90 -13.27
C MET A 242 1.00 -3.19 -11.92
N ALA A 243 1.44 -4.25 -11.25
CA ALA A 243 0.99 -4.59 -9.91
C ALA A 243 2.13 -4.48 -8.92
N PHE A 244 1.84 -3.90 -7.76
CA PHE A 244 2.68 -3.99 -6.58
C PHE A 244 2.08 -5.01 -5.63
N LEU A 245 2.91 -5.97 -5.21
CA LEU A 245 2.56 -7.09 -4.35
C LEU A 245 3.17 -6.86 -2.98
N THR A 246 2.40 -7.02 -1.91
CA THR A 246 2.89 -6.96 -0.53
C THR A 246 2.43 -8.21 0.22
N ALA A 247 3.33 -9.16 0.39
CA ALA A 247 3.04 -10.47 0.98
C ALA A 247 3.65 -10.60 2.38
N ALA A 248 3.00 -11.36 3.26
CA ALA A 248 3.54 -11.71 4.57
C ALA A 248 3.57 -13.23 4.76
N ALA A 249 4.58 -13.74 5.47
CA ALA A 249 4.66 -15.16 5.81
C ALA A 249 5.60 -15.43 7.00
N ARG A 250 5.59 -16.68 7.48
CA ARG A 250 6.51 -17.16 8.54
C ARG A 250 7.95 -17.44 8.08
N SER A 251 8.19 -17.51 6.78
CA SER A 251 9.51 -17.78 6.21
C SER A 251 9.77 -17.00 4.93
N ALA A 252 11.05 -16.79 4.61
CA ALA A 252 11.48 -16.18 3.37
C ALA A 252 11.02 -17.01 2.15
N GLU A 253 11.07 -18.33 2.26
CA GLU A 253 10.67 -19.28 1.23
C GLU A 253 9.18 -19.17 0.92
N ASN A 254 8.34 -19.04 1.94
CA ASN A 254 6.89 -18.89 1.76
C ASN A 254 6.54 -17.53 1.14
N CYS A 255 7.19 -16.45 1.59
CA CYS A 255 7.07 -15.15 0.92
C CYS A 255 7.45 -15.23 -0.56
N GLN A 256 8.57 -15.88 -0.89
CA GLN A 256 8.99 -16.06 -2.28
C GLN A 256 7.99 -16.92 -3.07
N ALA A 257 7.44 -17.98 -2.47
CA ALA A 257 6.44 -18.84 -3.12
C ALA A 257 5.15 -18.07 -3.46
N ILE A 258 4.67 -17.22 -2.55
CA ILE A 258 3.55 -16.30 -2.82
C ILE A 258 3.91 -15.38 -3.99
N ILE A 259 5.03 -14.67 -3.95
CA ILE A 259 5.41 -13.76 -5.04
C ILE A 259 5.55 -14.48 -6.39
N ASP A 260 6.07 -15.72 -6.40
CA ASP A 260 6.17 -16.54 -7.61
C ASP A 260 4.79 -16.92 -8.16
N HIS A 261 3.85 -17.29 -7.29
CA HIS A 261 2.48 -17.65 -7.65
C HIS A 261 1.78 -16.49 -8.39
N TYR A 262 1.99 -15.26 -7.92
CA TYR A 262 1.39 -14.05 -8.49
C TYR A 262 2.31 -13.29 -9.45
N SER A 263 3.34 -13.95 -9.99
CA SER A 263 4.36 -13.32 -10.86
C SER A 263 3.86 -12.87 -12.24
N SER A 264 2.58 -13.08 -12.57
CA SER A 264 1.97 -12.65 -13.83
C SER A 264 0.68 -11.86 -13.60
N LEU A 265 0.42 -10.89 -14.49
CA LEU A 265 -0.82 -10.11 -14.45
C LEU A 265 -2.08 -10.98 -14.68
N ASN A 266 -1.97 -12.11 -15.37
CA ASN A 266 -3.08 -13.01 -15.57
C ASN A 266 -3.47 -13.70 -14.26
N ALA A 267 -2.50 -14.18 -13.49
CA ALA A 267 -2.74 -14.75 -12.16
C ALA A 267 -3.38 -13.74 -11.22
N ILE A 268 -2.85 -12.51 -11.20
CA ILE A 268 -3.39 -11.40 -10.40
C ILE A 268 -4.85 -11.11 -10.75
N ARG A 269 -5.18 -11.01 -12.05
CA ARG A 269 -6.55 -10.74 -12.50
C ARG A 269 -7.51 -11.89 -12.19
N ALA A 270 -7.06 -13.14 -12.35
CA ALA A 270 -7.86 -14.30 -11.96
C ALA A 270 -8.19 -14.28 -10.46
N THR A 271 -7.25 -13.85 -9.63
CA THR A 271 -7.41 -13.74 -8.18
C THR A 271 -8.37 -12.62 -7.78
N LEU A 272 -8.36 -11.50 -8.50
CA LEU A 272 -9.36 -10.44 -8.30
C LEU A 272 -10.79 -10.96 -8.56
N GLU A 273 -10.99 -11.74 -9.64
CA GLU A 273 -12.29 -12.37 -9.91
C GLU A 273 -12.67 -13.42 -8.87
N GLN A 274 -11.71 -14.20 -8.36
CA GLN A 274 -11.94 -15.13 -7.26
C GLN A 274 -12.38 -14.39 -5.98
N SER A 275 -11.71 -13.27 -5.67
CA SER A 275 -12.05 -12.41 -4.52
C SER A 275 -13.49 -11.89 -4.62
N ARG A 276 -13.95 -11.53 -5.83
CA ARG A 276 -15.34 -11.13 -6.08
C ARG A 276 -16.32 -12.25 -5.73
N ILE A 277 -16.07 -13.45 -6.24
CA ILE A 277 -16.96 -14.60 -6.04
C ILE A 277 -17.05 -14.96 -4.55
N LEU A 278 -15.91 -14.99 -3.84
CA LEU A 278 -15.89 -15.33 -2.42
C LEU A 278 -16.57 -14.27 -1.55
N ALA A 279 -16.35 -12.98 -1.83
CA ALA A 279 -17.04 -11.92 -1.11
C ALA A 279 -18.56 -11.94 -1.35
N GLU A 280 -19.00 -12.27 -2.57
CA GLU A 280 -20.43 -12.46 -2.86
C GLU A 280 -21.02 -13.64 -2.07
N ILE A 281 -20.29 -14.76 -1.95
CA ILE A 281 -20.71 -15.91 -1.15
C ILE A 281 -20.80 -15.52 0.33
N GLU A 282 -19.76 -14.91 0.89
CA GLU A 282 -19.71 -14.51 2.30
C GLU A 282 -20.83 -13.54 2.68
N LEU A 283 -21.05 -12.49 1.87
CA LEU A 283 -22.14 -11.53 2.10
C LEU A 283 -23.51 -12.21 2.08
N ASN A 284 -23.71 -13.19 1.19
CA ASN A 284 -24.94 -13.96 1.14
C ASN A 284 -25.10 -14.87 2.36
N GLU A 285 -24.05 -15.58 2.78
CA GLU A 285 -24.08 -16.44 3.98
C GLU A 285 -24.37 -15.64 5.26
N LEU A 286 -23.79 -14.45 5.38
CA LEU A 286 -24.03 -13.54 6.49
C LEU A 286 -25.35 -12.77 6.38
N ASN A 287 -26.09 -12.91 5.27
CA ASN A 287 -27.29 -12.14 4.95
C ASN A 287 -27.06 -10.62 5.04
N ILE A 288 -25.89 -10.16 4.59
CA ILE A 288 -25.49 -8.74 4.57
C ILE A 288 -25.74 -8.18 3.17
N THR A 289 -26.62 -7.20 3.09
CA THR A 289 -26.83 -6.43 1.86
C THR A 289 -25.76 -5.34 1.68
N ASN A 290 -25.53 -4.89 0.45
CA ASN A 290 -24.59 -3.79 0.18
C ASN A 290 -24.87 -2.51 1.01
N PRO A 291 -26.14 -2.06 1.19
CA PRO A 291 -26.41 -0.93 2.08
C PRO A 291 -26.03 -1.17 3.55
N GLN A 292 -26.17 -2.40 4.06
CA GLN A 292 -25.74 -2.72 5.41
C GLN A 292 -24.22 -2.72 5.54
N LEU A 293 -23.51 -3.24 4.52
CA LEU A 293 -22.06 -3.20 4.47
C LEU A 293 -21.51 -1.75 4.54
N GLU A 294 -22.15 -0.82 3.84
CA GLU A 294 -21.83 0.61 3.90
C GLU A 294 -22.00 1.18 5.32
N VAL A 295 -23.10 0.83 6.00
CA VAL A 295 -23.33 1.23 7.40
C VAL A 295 -22.26 0.64 8.33
N PHE A 296 -21.90 -0.63 8.17
CA PHE A 296 -20.88 -1.28 8.99
C PHE A 296 -19.51 -0.63 8.80
N GLN A 297 -19.14 -0.30 7.56
CA GLN A 297 -17.89 0.42 7.27
C GLN A 297 -17.90 1.85 7.85
N THR A 298 -19.06 2.51 7.84
CA THR A 298 -19.23 3.82 8.49
C THR A 298 -19.04 3.71 10.00
N LEU A 299 -19.65 2.72 10.65
CA LEU A 299 -19.47 2.48 12.09
C LEU A 299 -18.02 2.12 12.43
N LEU A 300 -17.38 1.25 11.65
CA LEU A 300 -15.97 0.91 11.80
C LEU A 300 -15.10 2.17 11.71
N SER A 301 -15.40 3.08 10.79
CA SER A 301 -14.66 4.34 10.67
C SER A 301 -14.68 5.18 11.95
N LEU A 302 -15.79 5.18 12.68
CA LEU A 302 -15.95 5.92 13.93
C LEU A 302 -15.25 5.25 15.12
N LEU A 303 -14.98 3.94 15.03
CA LEU A 303 -14.19 3.19 16.02
C LEU A 303 -12.69 3.36 15.79
N VAL A 304 -12.26 3.36 14.52
CA VAL A 304 -10.85 3.47 14.14
C VAL A 304 -10.36 4.92 14.23
N PHE A 305 -11.16 5.87 13.76
CA PHE A 305 -10.78 7.28 13.74
C PHE A 305 -11.43 8.06 14.89
N PRO A 306 -10.66 8.82 15.68
CA PRO A 306 -11.21 9.69 16.70
C PRO A 306 -12.20 10.69 16.11
N SER A 307 -13.47 10.57 16.49
CA SER A 307 -14.53 11.50 16.09
C SER A 307 -14.79 12.53 17.19
N ARG A 308 -14.65 13.82 16.87
CA ARG A 308 -15.00 14.91 17.80
C ARG A 308 -16.47 14.86 18.22
N GLY A 309 -17.37 14.44 17.32
CA GLY A 309 -18.81 14.35 17.59
C GLY A 309 -19.17 13.24 18.58
N LEU A 310 -18.32 12.23 18.73
CA LEU A 310 -18.49 11.13 19.69
C LEU A 310 -17.65 11.32 20.96
N ARG A 311 -16.87 12.40 21.04
CA ARG A 311 -16.05 12.70 22.21
C ARG A 311 -16.95 13.15 23.36
N ALA A 312 -16.71 12.62 24.56
CA ALA A 312 -17.39 13.09 25.75
C ALA A 312 -17.16 14.60 25.98
N ASN A 313 -18.16 15.26 26.56
CA ASN A 313 -18.16 16.69 26.84
C ASN A 313 -16.94 17.08 27.71
N PRO A 314 -16.36 18.29 27.56
CA PRO A 314 -15.17 18.71 28.29
C PRO A 314 -15.28 18.53 29.82
N GLU A 315 -16.44 18.80 30.40
CA GLU A 315 -16.70 18.64 31.84
C GLU A 315 -16.55 17.18 32.29
N ARG A 316 -17.06 16.21 31.52
CA ARG A 316 -16.91 14.78 31.83
C ARG A 316 -15.47 14.32 31.70
N LEU A 317 -14.75 14.83 30.71
CA LEU A 317 -13.33 14.53 30.54
C LEU A 317 -12.49 15.12 31.68
N ALA A 318 -12.78 16.35 32.11
CA ALA A 318 -12.11 16.98 33.23
C ALA A 318 -12.42 16.30 34.58
N ALA A 319 -13.61 15.71 34.71
CA ALA A 319 -13.99 14.91 35.87
C ALA A 319 -13.29 13.53 35.91
N ASN A 320 -12.63 13.10 34.83
CA ASN A 320 -11.87 11.86 34.84
C ASN A 320 -10.55 12.04 35.61
N GLN A 321 -10.56 11.67 36.89
CA GLN A 321 -9.40 11.69 37.78
C GLN A 321 -8.62 10.37 37.79
N LEU A 322 -9.11 9.34 37.09
CA LEU A 322 -8.44 8.06 36.98
C LEU A 322 -7.55 8.07 35.72
N GLY A 323 -6.25 8.21 35.93
CA GLY A 323 -5.27 7.92 34.90
C GLY A 323 -5.24 6.42 34.67
N GLN A 324 -6.06 5.91 33.76
CA GLN A 324 -5.88 4.55 33.26
C GLN A 324 -4.86 4.57 32.10
N PRO A 325 -3.93 3.59 32.08
CA PRO A 325 -2.74 3.57 31.25
C PRO A 325 -2.96 3.49 29.74
#